data_AF-A0AAD9PVS2-F1
#
_entry.id   AF-A0AAD9PVS2-F1
#
_cell.length_a   1.000
_cell.length_b   1.000
_cell.length_c   1.000
_cell.angle_alpha   90.00
_cell.angle_beta   90.00
_cell.angle_gamma   90.00
#
_symmetry.space_group_name_H-M   'P 1'
#
loop_
_entity.id
_entity.type
_entity.pdbx_description
1 polymer ?
#
loop_
_entity_poly.entity_id
_entity_poly.type
_entity_poly.pdbx_seq_one_letter_code
_entity_poly.pdbx_strand_id
1 'polypeptide(L)' 'MIVRGYYVINLDDKVGAGTHWVAMNMKDVAIVYFDSFGLDCPKEIIMLSYRFNAHYVYNSTINKRK' A
#
# COMPACT_ATOMS: atom_id res chain seq x y z
N MET A 1 -9.34 -13.32 9.94
CA MET A 1 -9.13 -12.18 10.86
C MET A 1 -8.37 -11.10 10.10
N ILE A 2 -8.95 -9.91 9.92
CA ILE A 2 -8.28 -8.77 9.29
C ILE A 2 -7.38 -8.14 10.37
N VAL A 3 -6.09 -7.99 10.09
CA VAL A 3 -5.17 -7.32 11.02
C VAL A 3 -5.28 -5.82 10.80
N ARG A 4 -6.11 -5.16 11.60
CA ARG A 4 -6.26 -3.70 11.56
C ARG A 4 -4.99 -3.04 12.05
N GLY A 5 -4.56 -1.96 11.41
CA GLY A 5 -3.39 -1.24 11.87
C GLY A 5 -2.81 -0.26 10.86
N TYR A 6 -1.78 0.45 11.33
CA TYR A 6 -0.94 1.34 10.56
C TYR A 6 0.43 0.69 10.42
N TYR A 7 0.98 0.71 9.21
CA TYR A 7 2.21 0.05 8.86
C TYR A 7 3.12 1.01 8.10
N VAL A 8 4.42 0.89 8.37
CA VAL A 8 5.48 1.48 7.56
C VAL A 8 6.22 0.30 6.94
N ILE A 9 6.23 0.25 5.60
CA ILE A 9 6.73 -0.89 4.83
C ILE A 9 7.96 -0.43 4.04
N ASN A 10 9.04 -1.18 4.13
CA ASN A 10 10.20 -1.04 3.25
C ASN A 10 9.93 -1.85 1.97
N LEU A 11 10.06 -1.23 0.80
CA LEU A 11 9.94 -1.89 -0.50
C LEU A 11 11.28 -2.36 -1.07
N ASP A 12 12.38 -2.17 -0.34
CA ASP A 12 13.68 -2.73 -0.69
C ASP A 12 13.72 -4.25 -0.45
N ASP A 13 14.31 -5.00 -1.39
CA ASP A 13 14.48 -6.44 -1.31
C ASP A 13 15.80 -6.85 -0.62
N LYS A 14 16.63 -5.88 -0.24
CA LYS A 14 17.92 -6.11 0.42
C LYS A 14 17.84 -5.94 1.92
N VAL A 15 18.67 -6.70 2.62
CA VAL A 15 18.93 -6.52 4.06
C VAL A 15 19.75 -5.25 4.25
N GLY A 16 19.23 -4.28 5.00
CA GLY A 16 19.91 -3.01 5.27
C GLY A 16 18.97 -1.92 5.75
N ALA A 17 19.39 -0.67 5.56
CA ALA A 17 18.65 0.53 6.00
C ALA A 17 17.35 0.77 5.20
N GLY A 18 17.14 0.08 4.08
CA GLY A 18 16.03 0.30 3.16
C GLY A 18 16.23 1.55 2.30
N THR A 19 15.65 1.52 1.10
CA THR A 19 15.78 2.60 0.11
C THR A 19 14.46 3.30 -0.19
N HIS A 20 13.33 2.62 0.01
CA HIS A 20 12.01 3.18 -0.26
C HIS A 20 10.99 2.73 0.78
N TRP A 21 10.37 3.69 1.46
CA TRP A 21 9.48 3.44 2.59
C TRP A 21 8.10 4.03 2.29
N VAL A 22 7.06 3.24 2.57
CA VAL A 22 5.67 3.58 2.26
C VAL A 22 4.78 3.36 3.47
N ALA A 23 3.68 4.09 3.54
CA ALA A 23 2.71 3.97 4.62
C ALA A 23 1.48 3.20 4.16
N MET A 24 0.97 2.31 5.00
CA MET A 24 -0.25 1.56 4.74
C MET A 24 -1.16 1.56 5.98
N ASN A 25 -2.46 1.68 5.76
CA ASN A 25 -3.48 1.50 6.78
C ASN A 25 -4.44 0.38 6.34
N MET A 26 -4.63 -0.63 7.19
CA MET A 26 -5.66 -1.65 7.00
C MET A 26 -6.84 -1.41 7.94
N LYS A 27 -8.01 -1.17 7.35
CA LYS A 27 -9.32 -1.11 8.00
C LYS A 27 -10.21 -2.24 7.47
N ASP A 28 -11.38 -2.43 8.07
CA ASP A 28 -12.27 -3.57 7.75
C ASP A 28 -12.61 -3.73 6.28
N VAL A 29 -12.88 -2.62 5.60
CA VAL A 29 -13.36 -2.63 4.21
C VAL A 29 -12.37 -2.02 3.23
N ALA A 30 -11.24 -1.52 3.72
CA ALA A 30 -10.32 -0.75 2.90
C ALA A 30 -8.86 -0.88 3.36
N ILE A 31 -7.99 -1.01 2.37
CA ILE A 31 -6.54 -0.82 2.48
C ILE A 31 -6.21 0.53 1.86
N VAL A 32 -5.62 1.42 2.64
CA VAL A 32 -5.14 2.73 2.16
C VAL A 32 -3.63 2.66 2.08
N TYR A 33 -3.10 2.91 0.90
CA TYR A 33 -1.66 2.91 0.61
C TYR A 33 -1.21 4.33 0.27
N PHE A 34 -0.07 4.74 0.81
CA PHE A 34 0.54 6.02 0.54
C PHE A 34 2.02 5.87 0.19
N ASP A 35 2.37 6.38 -0.98
CA ASP A 35 3.75 6.52 -1.46
C ASP A 35 4.04 8.00 -1.68
N SER A 36 5.08 8.55 -1.04
CA SER A 36 5.41 9.98 -1.15
C SER A 36 5.83 10.41 -2.57
N PHE A 37 6.25 9.48 -3.42
CA PHE A 37 6.54 9.74 -4.83
C PHE A 37 5.29 9.61 -5.72
N GLY A 38 4.19 9.08 -5.18
CA GLY A 38 2.93 8.83 -5.87
C GLY A 38 3.05 7.80 -6.99
N LEU A 39 3.90 6.80 -6.78
CA LEU A 39 4.00 5.63 -7.64
C LEU A 39 2.79 4.70 -7.46
N ASP A 40 2.56 3.84 -8.44
CA ASP A 40 1.49 2.85 -8.36
C ASP A 40 1.70 1.88 -7.18
N CYS A 41 0.58 1.42 -6.62
CA CYS A 41 0.57 0.45 -5.53
C CYS A 41 1.18 -0.90 -5.97
N PRO A 42 2.07 -1.52 -5.16
CA PRO A 42 2.64 -2.83 -5.45
C PRO A 42 1.57 -3.92 -5.61
N LYS A 43 1.84 -4.91 -6.47
CA LYS A 43 0.90 -6.00 -6.78
C LYS A 43 0.51 -6.80 -5.54
N GLU A 44 1.43 -6.95 -4.61
CA GLU A 44 1.27 -7.68 -3.36
C GLU A 44 0.19 -7.05 -2.48
N ILE A 45 0.13 -5.71 -2.42
CA ILE A 45 -0.88 -4.98 -1.66
C ILE A 45 -2.25 -5.11 -2.34
N ILE A 46 -2.30 -5.08 -3.67
CA ILE A 46 -3.52 -5.32 -4.44
C ILE A 46 -4.04 -6.75 -4.20
N MET A 47 -3.15 -7.75 -4.22
CA MET A 47 -3.49 -9.14 -3.92
C MET A 47 -4.01 -9.32 -2.48
N LEU A 48 -3.44 -8.58 -1.53
CA LEU A 48 -3.91 -8.55 -0.14
C LEU A 48 -5.36 -8.09 -0.06
N SER A 49 -5.74 -7.09 -0.86
CA SER A 49 -7.12 -6.58 -0.92
C SER A 49 -8.10 -7.65 -1.40
N TYR A 50 -7.75 -8.43 -2.43
CA TYR A 50 -8.59 -9.55 -2.89
C TYR A 50 -8.73 -10.63 -1.82
N ARG A 51 -7.63 -10.97 -1.13
CA ARG A 51 -7.63 -11.99 -0.07
C ARG A 51 -8.56 -11.63 1.09
N PHE A 52 -8.65 -10.36 1.43
CA PHE A 52 -9.50 -9.88 2.54
C PHE A 52 -10.86 -9.35 2.09
N ASN A 53 -11.18 -9.44 0.79
CA ASN A 53 -12.38 -8.83 0.21
C ASN A 53 -12.52 -7.33 0.59
N ALA A 54 -11.39 -6.60 0.51
CA ALA A 54 -11.30 -5.19 0.85
C ALA A 54 -11.03 -4.35 -0.40
N HIS A 55 -11.56 -3.13 -0.41
CA HIS A 55 -11.17 -2.11 -1.38
C HIS A 55 -9.72 -1.70 -1.15
N TYR A 56 -9.03 -1.26 -2.19
CA TYR A 56 -7.74 -0.59 -2.03
C TYR A 56 -7.79 0.80 -2.65
N VAL A 57 -7.11 1.74 -2.01
CA VAL A 57 -6.97 3.13 -2.46
C VAL A 57 -5.50 3.50 -2.34
N TYR A 58 -4.98 4.19 -3.35
CA TYR A 58 -3.60 4.65 -3.38
C TYR A 58 -3.52 6.05 -3.99
N ASN A 59 -2.52 6.83 -3.57
CA ASN A 59 -2.24 8.11 -4.21
C ASN A 59 -1.38 7.90 -5.46
N SER A 60 -1.67 8.65 -6.52
CA SER A 60 -0.84 8.67 -7.73
C SER A 60 -0.61 10.10 -8.18
N THR A 61 0.64 10.43 -8.54
CA THR A 61 0.98 11.69 -9.20
C THR A 61 0.63 11.68 -10.68
N ILE A 62 0.37 10.50 -11.26
CA ILE A 62 -0.18 10.37 -12.60
C ILE A 62 -1.66 10.73 -12.51
N ASN A 63 -1.98 11.95 -12.96
CA ASN A 63 -3.35 12.41 -13.14
C ASN A 63 -4.08 11.45 -14.11
N LYS A 64 -4.78 10.44 -13.58
CA LYS A 64 -5.91 9.81 -14.27
C LYS A 64 -7.07 10.80 -14.21
N ARG A 65 -6.95 11.94 -14.90
CA ARG A 65 -8.11 12.77 -15.24
C ARG A 65 -9.03 11.86 -16.05
N LYS A 66 -10.11 11.40 -15.41
CA LYS A 66 -11.25 10.78 -16.08
C LYS A 66 -11.90 11.81 -16.99
#